data_AF-A0A2V6EFQ6-F1
#
_entry.id   AF-A0A2V6EFQ6-F1
#
_cell.length_a   1.000
_cell.length_b   1.000
_cell.length_c   1.000
_cell.angle_alpha   90.00
_cell.angle_beta   90.00
_cell.angle_gamma   90.00
#
_symmetry.space_group_name_H-M   'P 1'
#
loop_
_entity.id
_entity.type
_entity.pdbx_description
1 polymer ?
#
loop_
_entity_poly.entity_id
_entity_poly.type
_entity_poly.pdbx_seq_one_letter_code
_entity_poly.pdbx_strand_id
1 'polypeptide(L)'
;MSAPQNTIAIVYDYDQTLSPSYMQDEVVFPAFGINSEIFWRRCSELVREQGYDNELAYMKVLLDQLGMDRPTNEELKKLGAKLNFYKGLPEMFEEFCGGEGLLTAEHVAYDITVEHYIISSGMKVLIDGSRLAPYVRAIFGCEFATDNEGRITFPKRVISHTQKTQFLFRINKGFLDMAQDVNDHMDPEIRPIPF
;
A
#
# COMPACT_ATOMS: atom_id res chain seq x y z
N MET A 1 -21.94 23.62 -3.46
CA MET A 1 -21.96 23.57 -1.98
C MET A 1 -20.62 23.01 -1.56
N SER A 2 -19.90 23.69 -0.67
CA SER A 2 -18.62 23.19 -0.13
C SER A 2 -18.85 21.85 0.57
N ALA A 3 -17.86 20.96 0.48
CA ALA A 3 -17.86 19.73 1.27
C ALA A 3 -17.39 20.07 2.69
N PRO A 4 -17.96 19.47 3.75
CA PRO A 4 -17.39 19.59 5.08
C PRO A 4 -15.97 19.00 5.08
N GLN A 5 -14.98 19.78 5.51
CA GLN A 5 -13.56 19.42 5.55
C GLN A 5 -13.13 19.06 6.98
N ASN A 6 -13.84 18.10 7.57
CA ASN A 6 -13.68 17.65 8.95
C ASN A 6 -12.90 16.34 9.07
N THR A 7 -12.44 15.78 7.95
CA THR A 7 -11.65 14.54 7.92
C THR A 7 -10.16 14.84 7.90
N ILE A 8 -9.44 14.27 8.87
CA ILE A 8 -7.98 14.29 8.94
C ILE A 8 -7.45 12.98 8.33
N ALA A 9 -6.74 13.07 7.21
CA ALA A 9 -6.06 11.91 6.64
C ALA A 9 -4.67 11.73 7.25
N ILE A 10 -4.36 10.53 7.75
CA ILE A 10 -3.00 10.12 8.06
C ILE A 10 -2.56 9.09 7.02
N VAL A 11 -1.55 9.45 6.24
CA VAL A 11 -1.06 8.65 5.13
C VAL A 11 0.33 8.10 5.45
N TYR A 12 0.47 6.78 5.39
CA TYR A 12 1.68 6.07 5.75
C TYR A 12 2.36 5.47 4.51
N ASP A 13 3.69 5.47 4.50
CA ASP A 13 4.42 4.44 3.77
C ASP A 13 4.36 3.12 4.55
N TYR A 14 4.77 2.01 3.93
CA TYR A 14 4.75 0.69 4.57
C TYR A 14 6.15 0.23 5.00
N ASP A 15 7.02 -0.10 4.03
CA ASP A 15 8.32 -0.70 4.32
C ASP A 15 9.19 0.32 5.05
N GLN A 16 9.85 -0.12 6.13
CA GLN A 16 10.63 0.73 7.04
C GLN A 16 9.84 1.86 7.74
N THR A 17 8.50 1.86 7.65
CA THR A 17 7.63 2.85 8.30
C THR A 17 6.63 2.19 9.26
N LEU A 18 5.77 1.32 8.74
CA LEU A 18 4.86 0.49 9.55
C LEU A 18 5.47 -0.88 9.86
N SER A 19 6.34 -1.37 8.97
CA SER A 19 7.11 -2.60 9.11
C SER A 19 8.60 -2.31 9.32
N PRO A 20 9.33 -3.09 10.16
CA PRO A 20 10.78 -2.98 10.27
C PRO A 20 11.54 -3.55 9.07
N SER A 21 10.89 -4.40 8.27
CA SER A 21 11.47 -5.14 7.15
C SER A 21 10.72 -4.90 5.84
N TYR A 22 11.38 -5.20 4.72
CA TYR A 22 10.70 -5.31 3.43
C TYR A 22 9.78 -6.53 3.42
N MET A 23 8.54 -6.36 2.97
CA MET A 23 7.56 -7.46 2.95
C MET A 23 8.02 -8.68 2.13
N GLN A 24 8.82 -8.46 1.08
CA GLN A 24 9.35 -9.54 0.24
C GLN A 24 10.32 -10.41 1.03
N ASP A 25 11.27 -9.79 1.74
CA ASP A 25 12.24 -10.48 2.61
C ASP A 25 11.56 -11.26 3.73
N GLU A 26 10.46 -10.72 4.24
CA GLU A 26 9.82 -11.25 5.43
C GLU A 26 8.91 -12.46 5.15
N VAL A 27 8.04 -12.37 4.13
CA VAL A 27 7.00 -13.39 3.90
C VAL A 27 7.05 -14.05 2.53
N VAL A 28 7.57 -13.36 1.51
CA VAL A 28 7.62 -13.92 0.15
C VAL A 28 8.83 -14.82 -0.02
N PHE A 29 10.04 -14.31 0.23
CA PHE A 29 11.25 -15.06 -0.02
C PHE A 29 11.36 -16.36 0.79
N PRO A 30 11.01 -16.37 2.10
CA PRO A 30 11.01 -17.62 2.86
C PRO A 30 9.97 -18.62 2.35
N ALA A 31 8.81 -18.16 1.88
CA ALA A 31 7.75 -19.04 1.38
C ALA A 31 8.11 -19.73 0.06
N PHE A 32 8.91 -19.08 -0.78
CA PHE A 32 9.29 -19.58 -2.11
C PHE A 32 10.77 -19.99 -2.21
N GLY A 33 11.52 -20.00 -1.10
CA GLY A 33 12.93 -20.37 -1.08
C GLY A 33 13.84 -19.42 -1.87
N ILE A 34 13.46 -18.14 -1.98
CA ILE A 34 14.24 -17.12 -2.69
C ILE A 34 15.37 -16.62 -1.78
N ASN A 35 16.59 -16.53 -2.32
CA ASN A 35 17.69 -15.87 -1.63
C ASN A 35 17.62 -14.35 -1.82
N SER A 36 17.39 -13.63 -0.73
CA SER A 36 17.26 -12.17 -0.68
C SER A 36 18.45 -11.43 -1.32
N GLU A 37 19.69 -11.76 -0.93
CA GLU A 37 20.88 -11.05 -1.40
C GLU A 37 21.05 -11.20 -2.93
N ILE A 38 20.87 -12.42 -3.44
CA ILE A 38 20.92 -12.68 -4.88
C ILE A 38 19.78 -11.96 -5.60
N PHE A 39 18.58 -11.92 -5.01
CA PHE A 39 17.42 -11.24 -5.58
C PHE A 39 17.68 -9.73 -5.73
N TRP A 40 18.05 -9.06 -4.63
CA TRP A 40 18.26 -7.61 -4.62
C TRP A 40 19.47 -7.19 -5.46
N ARG A 41 20.50 -8.03 -5.56
CA ARG A 41 21.62 -7.82 -6.49
C ARG A 41 21.14 -7.81 -7.94
N ARG A 42 20.33 -8.79 -8.36
CA ARG A 42 19.75 -8.84 -9.71
C ARG A 42 18.86 -7.64 -10.00
N CYS A 43 18.06 -7.20 -9.02
CA CYS A 43 17.25 -5.99 -9.17
C CYS A 43 18.14 -4.76 -9.42
N SER A 44 19.18 -4.59 -8.60
CA SER A 44 20.15 -3.50 -8.75
C SER A 44 20.86 -3.52 -10.10
N GLU A 45 21.21 -4.71 -10.61
CA GLU A 45 21.80 -4.89 -11.95
C GLU A 45 20.84 -4.41 -13.05
N LEU A 46 19.55 -4.80 -13.01
CA LEU A 46 18.55 -4.34 -13.98
C LEU A 46 18.38 -2.81 -13.95
N VAL A 47 18.32 -2.21 -12.76
CA VAL A 47 18.19 -0.76 -12.61
C VAL A 47 19.41 -0.05 -13.20
N ARG A 48 20.62 -0.46 -12.81
CA ARG A 48 21.86 0.22 -13.20
C ARG A 48 22.22 0.01 -14.67
N GLU A 49 22.07 -1.21 -15.17
CA GLU A 49 22.60 -1.60 -16.48
C GLU A 49 21.56 -1.50 -17.59
N GLN A 50 20.27 -1.57 -17.25
CA GLN A 50 19.18 -1.57 -18.23
C GLN A 50 18.16 -0.45 -17.99
N GLY A 51 18.34 0.39 -16.96
CA GLY A 51 17.52 1.59 -16.74
C GLY A 51 16.10 1.29 -16.27
N TYR A 52 15.86 0.16 -15.61
CA TYR A 52 14.56 -0.15 -15.02
C TYR A 52 14.28 0.76 -13.81
N ASP A 53 13.01 1.11 -13.61
CA ASP A 53 12.56 1.61 -12.31
C ASP A 53 12.70 0.50 -11.25
N ASN A 54 12.99 0.87 -10.00
CA ASN A 54 13.22 -0.08 -8.91
C ASN A 54 12.04 -1.05 -8.72
N GLU A 55 10.81 -0.53 -8.75
CA GLU A 55 9.61 -1.33 -8.57
C GLU A 55 9.37 -2.30 -9.74
N LEU A 56 9.58 -1.84 -10.97
CA LEU A 56 9.52 -2.71 -12.15
C LEU A 56 10.59 -3.78 -12.13
N ALA A 57 11.81 -3.45 -11.69
CA ALA A 57 12.91 -4.38 -11.58
C ALA A 57 12.58 -5.52 -10.59
N TYR A 58 12.15 -5.23 -9.37
CA TYR A 58 11.83 -6.29 -8.42
C TYR A 58 10.64 -7.13 -8.88
N MET A 59 9.60 -6.50 -9.45
CA MET A 59 8.42 -7.22 -9.91
C MET A 59 8.78 -8.17 -11.05
N LYS A 60 9.64 -7.74 -11.97
CA LYS A 60 10.16 -8.60 -13.04
C LYS A 60 11.00 -9.74 -12.48
N VAL A 61 11.99 -9.46 -11.64
CA VAL A 61 12.89 -10.49 -11.09
C VAL A 61 12.10 -11.53 -10.28
N LEU A 62 11.05 -11.11 -9.56
CA LEU A 62 10.18 -12.01 -8.82
C LEU A 62 9.47 -12.99 -9.76
N LEU A 63 8.86 -12.48 -10.84
CA LEU A 63 8.20 -13.33 -11.84
C LEU A 63 9.19 -14.27 -12.55
N ASP A 64 10.40 -13.81 -12.84
CA ASP A 64 11.44 -14.62 -13.47
C ASP A 64 11.92 -15.76 -12.55
N GLN A 65 12.05 -15.50 -11.25
CA GLN A 65 12.46 -16.52 -10.27
C GLN A 65 11.38 -17.56 -9.99
N LEU A 66 10.12 -17.15 -9.95
CA LEU A 66 8.99 -18.05 -9.71
C LEU A 66 8.68 -18.94 -10.93
N GLY A 67 9.15 -18.55 -12.13
CA GLY A 67 8.97 -19.34 -13.34
C GLY A 67 7.48 -19.53 -13.68
N MET A 68 7.05 -20.78 -13.89
CA MET A 68 5.65 -21.13 -14.17
C MET A 68 4.82 -21.39 -12.90
N ASP A 69 5.46 -21.71 -11.78
CA ASP A 69 4.82 -22.05 -10.50
C ASP A 69 4.54 -20.80 -9.67
N ARG A 70 3.89 -19.82 -10.29
CA ARG A 70 3.60 -18.52 -9.68
C ARG A 70 2.42 -18.62 -8.72
N PRO A 71 2.47 -17.94 -7.55
CA PRO A 71 1.37 -17.96 -6.62
C PRO A 71 0.19 -17.14 -7.14
N THR A 72 -0.98 -17.48 -6.64
CA THR A 72 -2.19 -16.69 -6.79
C THR A 72 -2.20 -15.49 -5.86
N ASN A 73 -3.00 -14.47 -6.19
CA ASN A 73 -3.24 -13.37 -5.26
C ASN A 73 -3.84 -13.84 -3.93
N GLU A 74 -4.63 -14.93 -3.93
CA GLU A 74 -5.17 -15.49 -2.68
C GLU A 74 -4.08 -16.10 -1.79
N GLU A 75 -3.11 -16.81 -2.37
CA GLU A 75 -1.97 -17.35 -1.65
C GLU A 75 -1.08 -16.24 -1.09
N LEU A 76 -0.78 -15.22 -1.90
CA LEU A 76 -0.05 -14.04 -1.44
C LEU A 76 -0.79 -13.34 -0.30
N LYS A 77 -2.11 -13.15 -0.43
CA LYS A 77 -2.91 -12.54 0.64
C LYS A 77 -2.82 -13.32 1.95
N LYS A 78 -2.80 -14.65 1.91
CA LYS A 78 -2.58 -15.49 3.10
C LYS A 78 -1.20 -15.30 3.72
N LEU A 79 -0.16 -15.05 2.91
CA LEU A 79 1.18 -14.71 3.42
C LEU A 79 1.18 -13.36 4.14
N GLY A 80 0.35 -12.42 3.69
CA GLY A 80 0.16 -11.11 4.34
C GLY A 80 -0.21 -11.18 5.83
N ALA A 81 -0.90 -12.24 6.25
CA ALA A 81 -1.27 -12.44 7.65
C ALA A 81 -0.06 -12.67 8.58
N LYS A 82 1.11 -13.02 8.01
CA LYS A 82 2.36 -13.26 8.74
C LYS A 82 3.25 -12.03 8.86
N LEU A 83 2.86 -10.89 8.26
CA LEU A 83 3.61 -9.64 8.35
C LEU A 83 3.67 -9.12 9.79
N ASN A 84 4.85 -8.67 10.19
CA ASN A 84 5.14 -8.07 11.47
C ASN A 84 5.28 -6.55 11.33
N PHE A 85 5.00 -5.85 12.43
CA PHE A 85 4.96 -4.40 12.47
C PHE A 85 5.79 -3.88 13.64
N TYR A 86 6.09 -2.59 13.63
CA TYR A 86 6.66 -1.95 14.80
C TYR A 86 5.76 -2.12 16.03
N LYS A 87 6.39 -2.11 17.21
CA LYS A 87 5.68 -2.25 18.49
C LYS A 87 4.58 -1.18 18.62
N GLY A 88 3.37 -1.63 18.94
CA GLY A 88 2.18 -0.78 19.05
C GLY A 88 1.30 -0.77 17.80
N LEU A 89 1.65 -1.50 16.74
CA LEU A 89 0.79 -1.73 15.58
C LEU A 89 0.20 -3.15 15.58
N PRO A 90 -1.10 -3.30 15.29
CA PRO A 90 -2.04 -2.26 14.82
C PRO A 90 -2.72 -1.44 15.93
N GLU A 91 -2.44 -1.68 17.21
CA GLU A 91 -3.22 -1.13 18.34
C GLU A 91 -3.29 0.41 18.33
N MET A 92 -2.27 1.09 17.82
CA MET A 92 -2.23 2.55 17.65
C MET A 92 -3.42 3.11 16.85
N PHE A 93 -3.96 2.37 15.88
CA PHE A 93 -5.13 2.84 15.12
C PHE A 93 -6.40 2.89 15.96
N GLU A 94 -6.51 2.04 17.00
CA GLU A 94 -7.67 2.01 17.88
C GLU A 94 -7.74 3.26 18.76
N GLU A 95 -6.59 3.90 19.02
CA GLU A 95 -6.51 5.17 19.75
C GLU A 95 -7.26 6.30 19.04
N PHE A 96 -7.56 6.19 17.74
CA PHE A 96 -8.35 7.20 17.02
C PHE A 96 -9.86 6.88 16.97
N CYS A 97 -10.31 5.77 17.57
CA CYS A 97 -11.71 5.36 17.55
C CYS A 97 -12.45 5.77 18.84
N GLY A 98 -13.73 6.14 18.71
CA GLY A 98 -14.71 5.96 19.79
C GLY A 98 -14.78 6.98 20.93
N GLY A 99 -14.20 8.19 20.80
CA GLY A 99 -14.41 9.28 21.79
C GLY A 99 -13.64 9.13 23.11
N GLU A 100 -13.10 7.95 23.39
CA GLU A 100 -12.31 7.62 24.60
C GLU A 100 -10.80 7.60 24.35
N GLY A 101 -10.38 7.61 23.07
CA GLY A 101 -8.98 7.72 22.66
C GLY A 101 -8.54 9.18 22.40
N LEU A 102 -7.71 9.36 21.39
CA LEU A 102 -7.15 10.66 20.94
C LEU A 102 -8.21 11.61 20.37
N LEU A 103 -9.30 11.08 19.81
CA LEU A 103 -10.46 11.89 19.44
C LEU A 103 -11.37 12.08 20.66
N THR A 104 -11.40 13.29 21.20
CA THR A 104 -12.28 13.63 22.34
C THR A 104 -13.76 13.72 21.93
N ALA A 105 -14.67 13.67 22.90
CA ALA A 105 -16.11 13.87 22.67
C ALA A 105 -16.45 15.20 21.97
N GLU A 106 -15.65 16.25 22.16
CA GLU A 106 -15.82 17.53 21.47
C GLU A 106 -15.51 17.39 19.96
N HIS A 107 -14.42 16.71 19.59
CA HIS A 107 -14.08 16.45 18.19
C HIS A 107 -15.20 15.67 17.49
N VAL A 108 -15.72 14.64 18.16
CA VAL A 108 -16.83 13.83 17.64
C VAL A 108 -18.10 14.67 17.47
N ALA A 109 -18.38 15.61 18.38
CA ALA A 109 -19.54 16.51 18.28
C ALA A 109 -19.46 17.49 17.09
N TYR A 110 -18.25 17.76 16.58
CA TYR A 110 -18.02 18.54 15.36
C TYR A 110 -17.82 17.68 14.10
N ASP A 111 -18.18 16.39 14.16
CA ASP A 111 -18.00 15.41 13.09
C ASP A 111 -16.53 15.27 12.62
N ILE A 112 -15.56 15.56 13.47
CA ILE A 112 -14.14 15.38 13.14
C ILE A 112 -13.81 13.90 13.14
N THR A 113 -13.23 13.42 12.03
CA THR A 113 -12.83 12.03 11.83
C THR A 113 -11.37 11.92 11.46
N VAL A 114 -10.77 10.76 11.75
CA VAL A 114 -9.43 10.41 11.29
C VAL A 114 -9.54 9.20 10.37
N GLU A 115 -8.98 9.31 9.17
CA GLU A 115 -8.89 8.22 8.21
C GLU A 115 -7.43 7.85 7.97
N HIS A 116 -7.14 6.55 7.98
CA HIS A 116 -5.79 6.02 7.78
C HIS A 116 -5.63 5.45 6.37
N TYR A 117 -4.53 5.78 5.71
CA TYR A 117 -4.24 5.35 4.34
C TYR A 117 -2.83 4.81 4.22
N ILE A 118 -2.61 3.78 3.40
CA ILE A 118 -1.27 3.28 3.09
C ILE A 118 -0.97 3.51 1.61
N ILE A 119 0.18 4.11 1.31
CA ILE A 119 0.73 4.21 -0.06
C ILE A 119 2.12 3.57 -0.06
N SER A 120 2.23 2.38 -0.66
CA SER A 120 3.45 1.58 -0.65
C SER A 120 4.00 1.32 -2.06
N SER A 121 5.31 1.19 -2.19
CA SER A 121 5.97 0.63 -3.39
C SER A 121 5.97 -0.91 -3.41
N GLY A 122 5.58 -1.53 -2.29
CA GLY A 122 5.46 -2.98 -2.14
C GLY A 122 4.14 -3.54 -2.68
N MET A 123 3.95 -4.85 -2.51
CA MET A 123 2.81 -5.60 -3.02
C MET A 123 1.54 -5.33 -2.18
N LYS A 124 0.57 -4.64 -2.77
CA LYS A 124 -0.73 -4.31 -2.15
C LYS A 124 -1.41 -5.56 -1.54
N VAL A 125 -1.39 -6.67 -2.27
CA VAL A 125 -2.06 -7.92 -1.89
C VAL A 125 -1.56 -8.50 -0.56
N LEU A 126 -0.29 -8.27 -0.20
CA LEU A 126 0.26 -8.68 1.10
C LEU A 126 -0.32 -7.82 2.23
N ILE A 127 -0.35 -6.49 2.03
CA ILE A 127 -0.91 -5.56 3.02
C ILE A 127 -2.41 -5.79 3.19
N ASP A 128 -3.15 -6.08 2.11
CA ASP A 128 -4.58 -6.43 2.14
C ASP A 128 -4.89 -7.68 2.99
N GLY A 129 -3.92 -8.58 3.15
CA GLY A 129 -4.03 -9.78 3.97
C GLY A 129 -3.55 -9.60 5.41
N SER A 130 -3.05 -8.41 5.74
CA SER A 130 -2.35 -8.14 7.00
C SER A 130 -3.30 -7.68 8.12
N ARG A 131 -2.79 -7.65 9.36
CA ARG A 131 -3.54 -7.13 10.52
C ARG A 131 -3.77 -5.61 10.47
N LEU A 132 -3.12 -4.88 9.56
CA LEU A 132 -3.37 -3.44 9.37
C LEU A 132 -4.62 -3.17 8.52
N ALA A 133 -4.96 -4.09 7.61
CA ALA A 133 -6.02 -3.89 6.62
C ALA A 133 -7.39 -3.47 7.20
N PRO A 134 -7.83 -4.00 8.36
CA PRO A 134 -9.11 -3.59 8.96
C PRO A 134 -9.14 -2.14 9.45
N TYR A 135 -8.00 -1.52 9.70
CA TYR A 135 -7.89 -0.19 10.31
C TYR A 135 -7.72 0.95 9.29
N VAL A 136 -7.46 0.61 8.03
CA VAL A 136 -7.14 1.58 6.99
C VAL A 136 -8.29 1.72 5.99
N ARG A 137 -8.57 2.97 5.62
CA ARG A 137 -9.64 3.33 4.67
C ARG A 137 -9.33 2.85 3.26
N ALA A 138 -8.07 2.96 2.84
CA ALA A 138 -7.58 2.40 1.59
C ALA A 138 -6.08 2.10 1.64
N ILE A 139 -5.69 1.08 0.88
CA ILE A 139 -4.31 0.67 0.65
C ILE A 139 -4.03 0.82 -0.84
N PHE A 140 -2.96 1.52 -1.17
CA PHE A 140 -2.42 1.62 -2.52
C PHE A 140 -1.04 0.97 -2.53
N GLY A 141 -0.80 0.08 -3.50
CA GLY A 141 0.47 -0.59 -3.67
C GLY A 141 0.66 -1.09 -5.09
N CYS A 142 1.82 -1.69 -5.35
CA CYS A 142 2.09 -2.40 -6.58
C CYS A 142 1.19 -3.66 -6.66
N GLU A 143 0.72 -3.94 -7.87
CA GLU A 143 -0.18 -5.07 -8.15
C GLU A 143 0.29 -5.81 -9.39
N PHE A 144 0.17 -7.14 -9.35
CA PHE A 144 0.28 -7.96 -10.54
C PHE A 144 -1.09 -8.18 -11.19
N ALA A 145 -1.10 -8.29 -12.51
CA ALA A 145 -2.16 -8.91 -13.27
C ALA A 145 -2.20 -10.40 -12.96
N THR A 146 -3.34 -11.04 -13.22
CA THR A 146 -3.54 -12.46 -12.99
C THR A 146 -4.00 -13.18 -14.24
N ASP A 147 -3.61 -14.44 -14.39
CA ASP A 147 -4.22 -15.33 -15.39
C ASP A 147 -5.62 -15.82 -14.95
N ASN A 148 -6.22 -16.70 -15.75
CA ASN A 148 -7.54 -17.28 -15.49
C ASN A 148 -7.60 -18.16 -14.24
N GLU A 149 -6.45 -18.61 -13.73
CA GLU A 149 -6.31 -19.40 -12.50
C GLU A 149 -5.96 -18.51 -11.30
N GLY A 150 -5.87 -17.19 -11.49
CA GLY A 150 -5.57 -16.22 -10.44
C GLY A 150 -4.07 -16.06 -10.13
N ARG A 151 -3.17 -16.71 -10.88
CA ARG A 151 -1.71 -16.63 -10.70
C ARG A 151 -1.16 -15.31 -11.20
N ILE A 152 -0.18 -14.75 -10.49
CA ILE A 152 0.43 -13.48 -10.89
C ILE A 152 1.18 -13.61 -12.22
N THR A 153 1.04 -12.62 -13.13
CA THR A 153 1.62 -12.73 -14.48
C THR A 153 2.47 -11.55 -14.94
N PHE A 154 2.05 -10.32 -14.67
CA PHE A 154 2.65 -9.10 -15.21
C PHE A 154 2.41 -7.92 -14.25
N PRO A 155 3.30 -6.91 -14.15
CA PRO A 155 3.02 -5.70 -13.37
C PRO A 155 1.78 -4.95 -13.90
N LYS A 156 0.66 -5.02 -13.18
CA LYS A 156 -0.59 -4.32 -13.52
C LYS A 156 -0.56 -2.87 -13.05
N ARG A 157 0.04 -2.64 -11.88
CA ARG A 157 0.20 -1.32 -11.29
C ARG A 157 1.52 -1.24 -10.57
N VAL A 158 2.23 -0.15 -10.82
CA VAL A 158 3.46 0.20 -10.14
C VAL A 158 3.23 1.54 -9.46
N ILE A 159 3.68 1.65 -8.21
CA ILE A 159 3.69 2.89 -7.45
C ILE A 159 5.14 3.14 -7.05
N SER A 160 5.80 4.01 -7.79
CA SER A 160 7.12 4.53 -7.45
C SER A 160 7.02 5.64 -6.41
N HIS A 161 8.18 6.06 -5.89
CA HIS A 161 8.28 7.18 -4.95
C HIS A 161 7.60 8.45 -5.48
N THR A 162 7.79 8.78 -6.75
CA THR A 162 7.15 9.94 -7.39
C THR A 162 5.64 9.74 -7.53
N GLN A 163 5.19 8.53 -7.84
CA GLN A 163 3.76 8.22 -7.94
C GLN A 163 3.06 8.32 -6.58
N LYS A 164 3.74 8.12 -5.44
CA LYS A 164 3.10 8.31 -4.12
C LYS A 164 2.47 9.70 -3.97
N THR A 165 3.10 10.74 -4.52
CA THR A 165 2.54 12.10 -4.56
C THR A 165 1.22 12.15 -5.33
N GLN A 166 1.11 11.44 -6.46
CA GLN A 166 -0.15 11.33 -7.20
C GLN A 166 -1.26 10.70 -6.35
N PHE A 167 -0.94 9.69 -5.56
CA PHE A 167 -1.91 9.03 -4.67
C PHE A 167 -2.32 9.91 -3.48
N LEU A 168 -1.47 10.84 -3.03
CA LEU A 168 -1.91 11.89 -2.09
C LEU A 168 -2.99 12.78 -2.70
N PHE A 169 -2.88 13.15 -3.99
CA PHE A 169 -3.94 13.88 -4.68
C PHE A 169 -5.22 13.06 -4.83
N ARG A 170 -5.12 11.74 -5.01
CA ARG A 170 -6.29 10.85 -5.01
C ARG A 170 -7.01 10.88 -3.67
N ILE A 171 -6.28 10.74 -2.56
CA ILE A 171 -6.84 10.82 -1.20
C ILE A 171 -7.48 12.19 -0.95
N ASN A 172 -6.75 13.26 -1.28
CA ASN A 172 -7.23 14.64 -1.19
C ASN A 172 -8.59 14.84 -1.92
N LYS A 173 -8.74 14.27 -3.12
CA LYS A 173 -9.98 14.34 -3.92
C LYS A 173 -11.04 13.28 -3.56
N GLY A 174 -10.73 12.32 -2.68
CA GLY A 174 -11.58 11.16 -2.39
C GLY A 174 -11.67 10.15 -3.54
N PHE A 175 -10.74 10.18 -4.49
CA PHE A 175 -10.70 9.31 -5.68
C PHE A 175 -9.97 8.00 -5.40
N LEU A 176 -10.59 7.17 -4.54
CA LEU A 176 -10.02 5.89 -4.10
C LEU A 176 -10.17 4.79 -5.16
N ASP A 177 -11.13 4.93 -6.10
CA ASP A 177 -11.25 4.04 -7.25
C ASP A 177 -10.22 4.44 -8.33
N MET A 178 -9.53 3.43 -8.85
CA MET A 178 -8.52 3.58 -9.89
C MET A 178 -9.11 3.96 -11.25
N ALA A 179 -10.41 3.76 -11.46
CA ALA A 179 -11.11 4.19 -12.67
C ALA A 179 -11.28 5.72 -12.74
N GLN A 180 -11.15 6.42 -11.60
CA GLN A 180 -11.29 7.87 -11.54
C GLN A 180 -9.98 8.55 -11.99
N ASP A 181 -10.10 9.56 -12.86
CA ASP A 181 -8.95 10.36 -13.30
C ASP A 181 -8.61 11.42 -12.25
N VAL A 182 -7.41 11.31 -11.68
CA VAL A 182 -6.92 12.26 -10.67
C VAL A 182 -6.54 13.61 -11.29
N ASN A 183 -6.35 13.68 -12.62
CA ASN A 183 -5.99 14.94 -13.28
C ASN A 183 -7.19 15.87 -13.46
N ASP A 184 -8.42 15.36 -13.38
CA ASP A 184 -9.62 16.18 -13.46
C ASP A 184 -9.61 17.25 -12.37
N HIS A 185 -9.81 18.51 -12.77
CA HIS A 185 -9.81 19.62 -11.83
C HIS A 185 -10.93 19.46 -10.81
N MET A 186 -10.60 19.68 -9.54
CA MET A 186 -11.55 19.67 -8.43
C MET A 186 -11.24 20.87 -7.56
N ASP A 187 -12.21 21.76 -7.39
CA ASP A 187 -12.04 22.97 -6.59
C ASP A 187 -11.70 22.61 -5.14
N PRO A 188 -10.74 23.30 -4.49
CA PRO A 188 -10.30 22.98 -3.13
C PRO A 188 -11.45 22.87 -2.11
N GLU A 189 -12.49 23.69 -2.22
CA GLU A 189 -13.63 23.76 -1.29
C GLU A 189 -14.57 22.55 -1.37
N ILE A 190 -14.51 21.77 -2.44
CA ILE A 190 -15.33 20.55 -2.61
C ILE A 190 -14.52 19.28 -2.36
N ARG A 191 -13.21 19.41 -2.10
CA ARG A 191 -12.36 18.25 -1.78
C ARG A 191 -12.67 17.77 -0.37
N PRO A 192 -12.90 16.47 -0.17
CA PRO A 192 -13.26 15.93 1.14
C PRO A 192 -12.14 16.10 2.17
N ILE A 193 -10.88 16.06 1.73
CA ILE A 193 -9.71 16.17 2.59
C ILE A 193 -8.87 17.34 2.06
N PRO A 194 -8.68 18.44 2.82
CA PRO A 194 -7.85 19.56 2.39
C PRO A 194 -6.34 19.22 2.45
N PHE A 195 -5.51 20.05 1.80
CA PHE A 195 -4.05 20.04 1.97
C PHE A 195 -3.60 21.15 2.90
#